data_AF-C1F2Q4-F1
#
_entry.id   AF-C1F2Q4-F1
#
_cell.length_a   1.000
_cell.length_b   1.000
_cell.length_c   1.000
_cell.angle_alpha   90.00
_cell.angle_beta   90.00
_cell.angle_gamma   90.00
#
_symmetry.space_group_name_H-M   'P 1'
#
loop_
_entity.id
_entity.type
_entity.pdbx_description
1 polymer ?
#
loop_
_entity_poly.entity_id
_entity_poly.type
_entity_poly.pdbx_seq_one_letter_code
_entity_poly.pdbx_strand_id
1 'polypeptide(L)'
;MSLLTQAPAETQAETQTPTERLMQPLMTQARALLRRYGTLGPVAFAMLMGGQVERISVTPKRLPPDPEELKTALLEHLAQQSATGQWQGAAIAAHFPLEQPSPEGFEDAIIGHVEMKDGSVLQATLPYRVTGGQLGGIIPRKVVFGEIHVNNTASTLFQFS
;
A
#
# COMPACT_ATOMS: atom_id res chain seq x y z
N MET A 1 -21.81 17.10 51.97
CA MET A 1 -20.84 16.16 51.38
C MET A 1 -21.26 15.91 49.94
N SER A 2 -20.66 16.64 49.00
CA SER A 2 -21.06 16.61 47.58
C SER A 2 -20.45 15.41 46.88
N LEU A 3 -21.30 14.60 46.27
CA LEU A 3 -20.94 13.52 45.36
C LEU A 3 -20.33 14.13 44.10
N LEU A 4 -19.05 13.87 43.85
CA LEU A 4 -18.40 14.17 42.58
C LEU A 4 -18.83 13.11 41.56
N THR A 5 -19.78 13.48 40.70
CA THR A 5 -20.05 12.78 39.44
C THR A 5 -18.84 12.97 38.52
N GLN A 6 -18.04 11.93 38.34
CA GLN A 6 -17.07 11.88 37.26
C GLN A 6 -17.82 11.65 35.94
N ALA A 7 -17.63 12.55 34.97
CA ALA A 7 -18.06 12.35 33.60
C ALA A 7 -17.21 11.23 32.95
N PRO A 8 -17.79 10.38 32.08
CA PRO A 8 -17.02 9.38 31.36
C PRO A 8 -16.09 10.07 30.35
N ALA A 9 -14.84 9.63 30.32
CA ALA A 9 -13.89 10.00 29.28
C ALA A 9 -14.39 9.47 27.93
N GLU A 10 -14.76 10.38 27.03
CA GLU A 10 -15.00 10.05 25.64
C GLU A 10 -13.66 9.65 25.00
N THR A 11 -13.43 8.35 24.89
CA THR A 11 -12.39 7.80 24.03
C THR A 11 -12.70 8.22 22.60
N GLN A 12 -12.01 9.26 22.11
CA GLN A 12 -11.98 9.63 20.70
C GLN A 12 -11.35 8.47 19.92
N ALA A 13 -12.17 7.51 19.50
CA ALA A 13 -11.79 6.60 18.43
C ALA A 13 -11.73 7.43 17.16
N GLU A 14 -10.54 7.96 16.81
CA GLU A 14 -10.29 8.56 15.52
C GLU A 14 -10.75 7.57 14.44
N THR A 15 -11.85 7.91 13.77
CA THR A 15 -12.44 7.09 12.73
C THR A 15 -11.53 7.24 11.52
N GLN A 16 -10.68 6.23 11.27
CA GLN A 16 -9.80 6.20 10.10
C GLN A 16 -10.59 6.49 8.83
N THR A 17 -10.04 7.35 7.97
CA THR A 17 -10.64 7.66 6.67
C THR A 17 -10.66 6.41 5.77
N PRO A 18 -11.58 6.31 4.79
CA PRO A 18 -11.61 5.19 3.86
C PRO A 18 -10.29 4.94 3.12
N THR A 19 -9.60 6.02 2.73
CA THR A 19 -8.29 5.95 2.08
C THR A 19 -7.22 5.38 3.00
N GLU A 20 -7.18 5.78 4.27
CA GLU A 20 -6.26 5.22 5.28
C GLU A 20 -6.52 3.73 5.53
N ARG A 21 -7.80 3.33 5.56
CA ARG A 21 -8.20 1.91 5.73
C ARG A 21 -7.73 1.03 4.57
N LEU A 22 -7.57 1.56 3.36
CA LEU A 22 -6.91 0.86 2.24
C LEU A 22 -5.39 0.93 2.32
N MET A 23 -4.84 2.10 2.63
CA MET A 23 -3.40 2.35 2.64
C MET A 23 -2.67 1.53 3.71
N GLN A 24 -3.25 1.41 4.90
CA GLN A 24 -2.62 0.73 6.04
C GLN A 24 -2.33 -0.76 5.75
N PRO A 25 -3.30 -1.61 5.34
CA PRO A 25 -3.02 -3.01 5.03
C PRO A 25 -2.11 -3.15 3.80
N LEU A 26 -2.24 -2.27 2.80
CA LEU A 26 -1.36 -2.24 1.63
C LEU A 26 0.11 -2.08 2.02
N MET A 27 0.42 -1.02 2.76
CA MET A 27 1.80 -0.71 3.17
C MET A 27 2.33 -1.73 4.19
N THR A 28 1.47 -2.25 5.06
CA THR A 28 1.83 -3.31 6.01
C THR A 28 2.26 -4.58 5.27
N GLN A 29 1.48 -5.01 4.28
CA GLN A 29 1.80 -6.19 3.47
C GLN A 29 3.07 -5.96 2.65
N ALA A 30 3.23 -4.79 2.02
CA ALA A 30 4.41 -4.47 1.22
C ALA A 30 5.70 -4.52 2.08
N ARG A 31 5.69 -3.91 3.28
CA ARG A 31 6.81 -3.99 4.24
C ARG A 31 7.11 -5.43 4.65
N ALA A 32 6.07 -6.23 4.90
CA ALA A 32 6.23 -7.62 5.32
C ALA A 32 6.86 -8.49 4.23
N LEU A 33 6.41 -8.34 2.97
CA LEU A 33 7.00 -9.03 1.83
C LEU A 33 8.46 -8.66 1.63
N LEU A 34 8.77 -7.36 1.67
CA LEU A 34 10.13 -6.88 1.49
C LEU A 34 11.07 -7.40 2.59
N ARG A 35 10.64 -7.39 3.85
CA ARG A 35 11.41 -7.98 4.97
C ARG A 35 11.68 -9.47 4.77
N ARG A 36 10.67 -10.21 4.30
CA ARG A 36 10.74 -11.67 4.15
C ARG A 36 11.60 -12.08 2.94
N TYR A 37 11.42 -11.42 1.80
CA TYR A 37 12.00 -11.87 0.53
C TYR A 37 13.14 -10.99 0.03
N GLY A 38 13.33 -9.79 0.58
CA GLY A 38 14.30 -8.81 0.10
C GLY A 38 13.90 -8.13 -1.21
N THR A 39 12.77 -8.53 -1.79
CA THR A 39 12.18 -7.96 -2.98
C THR A 39 10.69 -7.75 -2.75
N LEU A 40 10.09 -6.83 -3.50
CA LEU A 40 8.66 -6.56 -3.47
C LEU A 40 8.09 -6.76 -4.87
N GLY A 41 7.28 -7.81 -5.04
CA GLY A 41 6.34 -7.87 -6.16
C GLY A 41 5.15 -6.94 -5.89
N PRO A 42 4.42 -6.51 -6.94
CA PRO A 42 3.25 -5.66 -6.79
C PRO A 42 2.18 -6.34 -5.91
N VAL A 43 1.56 -5.56 -5.04
CA VAL A 43 0.44 -5.99 -4.19
C VAL A 43 -0.73 -5.06 -4.38
N ALA A 44 -1.94 -5.62 -4.38
CA ALA A 44 -3.16 -4.85 -4.59
C ALA A 44 -4.21 -5.17 -3.53
N PHE A 45 -5.02 -4.16 -3.22
CA PHE A 45 -6.18 -4.24 -2.35
C PHE A 45 -7.34 -3.51 -2.99
N ALA A 46 -8.56 -3.92 -2.67
CA ALA A 46 -9.77 -3.18 -3.02
C ALA A 46 -10.68 -3.06 -1.81
N MET A 47 -11.50 -2.02 -1.82
CA MET A 47 -12.51 -1.77 -0.81
C MET A 47 -13.88 -1.94 -1.45
N LEU A 48 -14.65 -2.91 -0.94
CA LEU A 48 -16.03 -3.15 -1.34
C LEU A 48 -16.94 -2.01 -0.84
N MET A 49 -18.13 -1.86 -1.45
CA MET A 49 -19.13 -0.86 -1.03
C MET A 49 -19.53 -0.93 0.45
N GLY A 50 -19.41 -2.11 1.08
CA GLY A 50 -19.65 -2.30 2.52
C GLY A 50 -18.50 -1.85 3.43
N GLY A 51 -17.41 -1.28 2.89
CA GLY A 51 -16.24 -0.89 3.68
C GLY A 51 -15.29 -2.04 4.02
N GLN A 52 -15.54 -3.25 3.52
CA GLN A 52 -14.62 -4.38 3.66
C GLN A 52 -13.44 -4.21 2.71
N VAL A 53 -12.22 -4.40 3.23
CA VAL A 53 -10.97 -4.33 2.47
C VAL A 53 -10.47 -5.73 2.22
N GLU A 54 -10.17 -6.04 0.96
CA GLU A 54 -9.72 -7.36 0.54
C GLU A 54 -8.45 -7.27 -0.29
N ARG A 55 -7.58 -8.27 -0.14
CA ARG A 55 -6.39 -8.39 -0.98
C ARG A 55 -6.80 -8.91 -2.35
N ILE A 56 -6.40 -8.20 -3.39
CA ILE A 56 -6.63 -8.62 -4.76
C ILE A 56 -5.43 -9.42 -5.24
N SER A 57 -5.73 -10.57 -5.84
CA SER A 57 -4.76 -11.41 -6.52
C SER A 57 -5.29 -11.70 -7.91
N VAL A 58 -4.49 -11.39 -8.93
CA VAL A 58 -4.68 -12.03 -10.22
C VAL A 58 -4.08 -13.42 -10.10
N THR A 59 -4.86 -14.45 -10.41
CA THR A 59 -4.35 -15.81 -10.57
C THR A 59 -4.20 -16.06 -12.07
N PRO A 60 -3.08 -15.63 -12.69
CA PRO A 60 -2.83 -16.10 -14.04
C PRO A 60 -2.63 -17.61 -13.99
N LYS A 61 -3.08 -18.32 -15.03
CA LYS A 61 -2.93 -19.79 -15.15
C LYS A 61 -1.48 -20.27 -14.93
N ARG A 62 -0.51 -19.36 -15.07
CA ARG A 62 0.87 -19.41 -14.60
C ARG A 62 1.20 -18.07 -13.95
N LEU A 63 1.80 -18.05 -12.76
CA LEU A 63 2.39 -16.83 -12.20
C LEU A 63 3.30 -16.17 -13.25
N PRO A 64 3.17 -14.87 -13.54
CA PRO A 64 4.04 -14.21 -14.51
C PRO A 64 5.46 -14.25 -13.94
N PRO A 65 6.47 -14.60 -14.75
CA PRO A 65 7.85 -14.63 -14.29
C PRO A 65 8.37 -13.22 -13.95
N ASP A 66 7.74 -12.17 -14.50
CA ASP A 66 8.16 -10.77 -14.40
C ASP A 66 7.25 -9.95 -13.45
N PRO A 67 7.79 -9.28 -12.43
CA PRO A 67 7.06 -8.33 -11.59
C PRO A 67 6.32 -7.21 -12.34
N GLU A 68 6.85 -6.72 -13.47
CA GLU A 68 6.17 -5.67 -14.26
C GLU A 68 4.96 -6.22 -15.03
N GLU A 69 5.03 -7.46 -15.53
CA GLU A 69 3.87 -8.14 -16.12
C GLU A 69 2.77 -8.35 -15.07
N LEU A 70 3.14 -8.76 -13.85
CA LEU A 70 2.19 -8.92 -12.76
C LEU A 70 1.54 -7.58 -12.36
N LYS A 71 2.32 -6.49 -12.34
CA LYS A 71 1.82 -5.14 -12.03
C LYS A 71 0.82 -4.68 -13.08
N THR A 72 1.15 -4.89 -14.35
CA THR A 72 0.27 -4.56 -15.48
C THR A 72 -1.04 -5.34 -15.39
N ALA A 73 -0.98 -6.66 -15.16
CA ALA A 73 -2.17 -7.50 -15.00
C ALA A 73 -3.03 -7.09 -13.80
N LEU A 74 -2.41 -6.72 -12.68
CA LEU A 74 -3.12 -6.20 -11.51
C LEU A 74 -3.81 -4.87 -11.82
N LEU A 75 -3.11 -3.93 -12.46
CA LEU A 75 -3.69 -2.63 -12.84
C LEU A 75 -4.88 -2.80 -13.78
N GLU A 76 -4.76 -3.63 -14.81
CA GLU A 76 -5.86 -3.93 -15.74
C GLU A 76 -7.06 -4.55 -15.01
N HIS A 77 -6.80 -5.54 -14.14
CA HIS A 77 -7.86 -6.16 -13.36
C HIS A 77 -8.54 -5.16 -12.42
N LEU A 78 -7.76 -4.32 -11.73
CA LEU A 78 -8.29 -3.31 -10.83
C LEU A 78 -9.15 -2.27 -11.58
N ALA A 79 -8.68 -1.79 -12.73
CA ALA A 79 -9.40 -0.83 -13.55
C ALA A 79 -10.73 -1.42 -14.07
N GLN A 80 -10.71 -2.65 -14.56
CA GLN A 80 -11.92 -3.35 -15.03
C GLN A 80 -12.94 -3.54 -13.91
N GLN A 81 -12.52 -3.99 -12.73
CA GLN A 81 -13.43 -4.22 -11.60
C GLN A 81 -13.95 -2.91 -11.00
N SER A 82 -13.14 -1.86 -10.93
CA SER A 82 -13.57 -0.53 -10.46
C SER A 82 -14.71 0.03 -11.33
N ALA A 83 -14.68 -0.23 -12.63
CA ALA A 83 -15.72 0.18 -13.57
C ALA A 83 -17.02 -0.64 -13.48
N THR A 84 -17.08 -1.71 -12.67
CA THR A 84 -18.32 -2.47 -12.43
C THR A 84 -19.19 -1.86 -11.34
N GLY A 85 -18.66 -0.88 -10.60
CA GLY A 85 -19.34 -0.27 -9.45
C GLY A 85 -19.36 -1.14 -8.18
N GLN A 86 -18.64 -2.27 -8.15
CA GLN A 86 -18.59 -3.14 -6.97
C GLN A 86 -17.64 -2.62 -5.87
N TRP A 87 -16.67 -1.78 -6.25
CA TRP A 87 -15.65 -1.25 -5.35
C TRP A 87 -15.78 0.25 -5.16
N GLN A 88 -15.66 0.68 -3.90
CA GLN A 88 -15.61 2.10 -3.55
C GLN A 88 -14.19 2.66 -3.57
N GLY A 89 -13.17 1.81 -3.62
CA GLY A 89 -11.79 2.22 -3.77
C GLY A 89 -10.88 1.04 -4.11
N ALA A 90 -9.73 1.35 -4.69
CA ALA A 90 -8.72 0.38 -5.08
C ALA A 90 -7.34 0.93 -4.75
N ALA A 91 -6.40 0.01 -4.52
CA ALA A 91 -5.06 0.35 -4.09
C ALA A 91 -4.02 -0.62 -4.65
N ILE A 92 -2.84 -0.12 -4.98
CA ILE A 92 -1.71 -0.91 -5.45
C ILE A 92 -0.41 -0.37 -4.86
N ALA A 93 0.51 -1.25 -4.50
CA ALA A 93 1.86 -0.88 -4.10
C ALA A 93 2.89 -1.72 -4.83
N ALA A 94 3.97 -1.09 -5.26
CA ALA A 94 5.06 -1.73 -5.97
C ALA A 94 6.41 -1.12 -5.56
N HIS A 95 7.48 -1.85 -5.87
CA HIS A 95 8.83 -1.33 -5.85
C HIS A 95 8.98 -0.23 -6.93
N PHE A 96 9.74 0.81 -6.61
CA PHE A 96 10.14 1.83 -7.55
C PHE A 96 11.58 2.27 -7.27
N PRO A 97 12.50 2.20 -8.25
CA PRO A 97 13.83 2.78 -8.11
C PRO A 97 13.73 4.30 -8.16
N LEU A 98 14.38 4.99 -7.23
CA LEU A 98 14.39 6.45 -7.20
C LEU A 98 15.39 6.99 -8.23
N GLU A 99 14.98 8.00 -9.00
CA GLU A 99 15.89 8.67 -9.97
C GLU A 99 17.09 9.33 -9.27
N GLN A 100 16.88 9.80 -8.05
CA GLN A 100 17.91 10.33 -7.17
C GLN A 100 17.73 9.72 -5.79
N PRO A 101 18.82 9.39 -5.09
CA PRO A 101 18.72 8.93 -3.71
C PRO A 101 17.97 9.93 -2.84
N SER A 102 17.20 9.42 -1.87
CA SER A 102 16.55 10.27 -0.88
C SER A 102 17.60 11.04 -0.04
N PRO A 103 17.21 12.08 0.72
CA PRO A 103 18.13 12.80 1.62
C PRO A 103 18.88 11.89 2.60
N GLU A 104 18.29 10.75 2.98
CA GLU A 104 18.86 9.73 3.86
C GLU A 104 19.69 8.67 3.11
N GLY A 105 19.82 8.78 1.79
CA GLY A 105 20.61 7.90 0.93
C GLY A 105 19.90 6.60 0.55
N PHE A 106 18.57 6.55 0.54
CA PHE A 106 17.83 5.42 0.00
C PHE A 106 17.73 5.51 -1.53
N GLU A 107 17.99 4.42 -2.24
CA GLU A 107 17.90 4.35 -3.71
C GLU A 107 16.59 3.74 -4.21
N ASP A 108 15.87 3.05 -3.32
CA ASP A 108 14.62 2.37 -3.65
C ASP A 108 13.47 2.91 -2.78
N ALA A 109 12.25 2.80 -3.29
CA ALA A 109 11.04 3.08 -2.52
C ALA A 109 9.92 2.06 -2.79
N ILE A 110 9.02 1.94 -1.83
CA ILE A 110 7.68 1.39 -2.04
C ILE A 110 6.80 2.59 -2.40
N ILE A 111 6.17 2.55 -3.57
CA ILE A 111 5.12 3.49 -3.93
C ILE A 111 3.79 2.76 -3.79
N GLY A 112 2.99 3.19 -2.82
CA GLY A 112 1.61 2.81 -2.63
C GLY A 112 0.69 3.88 -3.21
N HIS A 113 -0.36 3.44 -3.88
CA HIS A 113 -1.32 4.29 -4.55
C HIS A 113 -2.73 3.85 -4.18
N VAL A 114 -3.60 4.80 -3.84
CA VAL A 114 -4.99 4.56 -3.46
C VAL A 114 -5.86 5.55 -4.22
N GLU A 115 -6.92 5.07 -4.86
CA GLU A 115 -7.98 5.93 -5.39
C GLU A 115 -9.34 5.43 -4.92
N MET A 116 -10.22 6.40 -4.65
CA MET A 116 -11.58 6.18 -4.18
C MET A 116 -12.57 6.66 -5.23
N LYS A 117 -13.78 6.08 -5.20
CA LYS A 117 -14.91 6.47 -6.05
C LYS A 117 -15.37 7.92 -5.83
N ASP A 118 -15.12 8.50 -4.66
CA ASP A 118 -15.43 9.91 -4.37
C ASP A 118 -14.41 10.90 -4.97
N GLY A 119 -13.38 10.38 -5.66
CA GLY A 119 -12.30 11.19 -6.24
C GLY A 119 -11.11 11.42 -5.31
N SER A 120 -11.12 10.89 -4.09
CA SER A 120 -9.98 10.95 -3.18
C SER A 120 -8.84 10.09 -3.68
N VAL A 121 -7.63 10.65 -3.72
CA VAL A 121 -6.45 9.96 -4.22
C VAL A 121 -5.26 10.23 -3.31
N LEU A 122 -4.64 9.17 -2.81
CA LEU A 122 -3.43 9.23 -1.99
C LEU A 122 -2.30 8.42 -2.61
N GLN A 123 -1.11 9.00 -2.60
CA GLN A 123 0.13 8.28 -2.85
C GLN A 123 0.98 8.27 -1.59
N ALA A 124 1.42 7.08 -1.18
CA ALA A 124 2.41 6.89 -0.14
C ALA A 124 3.74 6.49 -0.77
N THR A 125 4.79 7.23 -0.45
CA THR A 125 6.17 6.90 -0.82
C THR A 125 6.93 6.53 0.44
N LEU A 126 7.47 5.31 0.47
CA LEU A 126 8.27 4.81 1.57
C LEU A 126 9.64 4.37 1.06
N PRO A 127 10.68 5.21 1.21
CA PRO A 127 12.04 4.86 0.88
C PRO A 127 12.54 3.66 1.71
N TYR A 128 13.40 2.84 1.13
CA TYR A 128 14.02 1.73 1.83
C TYR A 128 15.39 1.38 1.26
N ARG A 129 16.16 0.60 2.02
CA ARG A 129 17.36 -0.10 1.54
C ARG A 129 17.43 -1.50 2.12
N VAL A 130 18.02 -2.41 1.35
CA VAL A 130 18.33 -3.77 1.78
C VAL A 130 19.83 -3.85 2.05
N THR A 131 20.20 -4.27 3.27
CA THR A 131 21.58 -4.46 3.69
C THR A 131 21.80 -5.91 4.12
N GLY A 132 23.03 -6.41 4.02
CA GLY A 132 23.32 -7.83 4.31
C GLY A 132 22.70 -8.77 3.29
N GLY A 133 22.72 -10.08 3.56
CA GLY A 133 22.26 -11.11 2.62
C GLY A 133 23.16 -11.30 1.39
N GLN A 134 24.15 -10.43 1.19
CA GLN A 134 25.24 -10.58 0.24
C GLN A 134 26.39 -11.33 0.94
N LEU A 135 27.12 -12.18 0.20
CA LEU A 135 28.07 -13.20 0.69
C LEU A 135 27.44 -14.52 1.19
N GLY A 136 26.53 -15.12 0.41
CA GLY A 136 26.07 -16.50 0.67
C GLY A 136 25.30 -16.70 1.97
N GLY A 137 24.70 -15.65 2.52
CA GLY A 137 23.87 -15.72 3.74
C GLY A 137 24.62 -15.58 5.07
N ILE A 138 25.92 -15.25 5.06
CA ILE A 138 26.72 -15.06 6.29
C ILE A 138 26.22 -13.86 7.11
N ILE A 139 25.82 -12.78 6.44
CA ILE A 139 25.24 -11.60 7.09
C ILE A 139 23.72 -11.68 6.92
N PRO A 140 22.93 -11.65 8.01
CA PRO A 140 21.48 -11.69 7.90
C PRO A 140 20.98 -10.48 7.10
N ARG A 141 20.03 -10.72 6.20
CA ARG A 141 19.37 -9.66 5.44
C ARG A 141 18.61 -8.75 6.40
N LYS A 142 18.85 -7.45 6.30
CA LYS A 142 18.15 -6.41 7.06
C LYS A 142 17.58 -5.37 6.09
N VAL A 143 16.28 -5.15 6.21
CA VAL A 143 15.58 -4.09 5.47
C VAL A 143 15.40 -2.89 6.41
N VAL A 144 15.87 -1.73 5.96
CA VAL A 144 15.73 -0.46 6.67
C VAL A 144 14.78 0.42 5.88
N PHE A 145 13.81 1.02 6.56
CA PHE A 145 12.82 1.91 5.97
C PHE A 145 13.10 3.34 6.41
N GLY A 146 12.88 4.31 5.52
CA GLY A 146 12.84 5.73 5.85
C GLY A 146 11.48 6.17 6.39
N GLU A 147 11.26 7.49 6.43
CA GLU A 147 9.95 8.06 6.73
C GLU A 147 8.96 7.85 5.57
N ILE A 148 7.70 7.59 5.92
CA ILE A 148 6.63 7.49 4.94
C ILE A 148 6.12 8.89 4.62
N HIS A 149 6.13 9.23 3.34
CA HIS A 149 5.55 10.48 2.84
C HIS A 149 4.22 10.16 2.18
N VAL A 150 3.14 10.80 2.64
CA VAL A 150 1.80 10.63 2.07
C VAL A 150 1.37 11.94 1.46
N ASN A 151 1.03 11.93 0.18
CA ASN A 151 0.64 13.12 -0.56
C ASN A 151 -0.69 12.87 -1.28
N ASN A 152 -1.51 13.92 -1.37
CA ASN A 152 -2.61 13.96 -2.33
C ASN A 152 -2.01 14.01 -3.74
N THR A 153 -2.54 13.25 -4.68
CA THR A 153 -2.05 13.24 -6.08
C THR A 153 -3.23 13.24 -7.06
N ALA A 154 -2.96 13.54 -8.32
CA ALA A 154 -3.99 13.75 -9.36
C ALA A 154 -4.31 12.48 -10.16
N SER A 155 -4.17 11.30 -9.57
CA SER A 155 -4.17 10.05 -10.34
C SER A 155 -5.56 9.55 -10.71
N THR A 156 -5.62 8.92 -11.89
CA THR A 156 -6.81 8.35 -12.52
C THR A 156 -6.53 6.92 -13.01
N LEU A 157 -5.78 6.13 -12.22
CA LEU A 157 -5.48 4.74 -12.55
C LEU A 157 -6.75 3.89 -12.60
N PHE A 158 -7.78 4.27 -11.83
CA PHE A 158 -9.04 3.55 -11.74
C PHE A 158 -10.19 4.44 -12.22
N GLN A 159 -11.01 3.89 -13.12
CA GLN A 159 -12.24 4.54 -13.55
C GLN A 159 -13.40 3.96 -12.74
N PHE A 160 -13.93 4.75 -11.80
CA PHE A 160 -15.12 4.38 -11.05
C PHE A 160 -16.37 4.87 -11.77
N SER A 161 -17.33 3.97 -11.99
CA SER A 161 -18.66 4.25 -12.54
C SER A 161 -19.71 4.45 -11.45
#